data_AF-A0AAW1CF50-F1
#
_entry.id   AF-A0AAW1CF50-F1
#
_cell.length_a   1.000
_cell.length_b   1.000
_cell.length_c   1.000
_cell.angle_alpha   90.00
_cell.angle_beta   90.00
_cell.angle_gamma   90.00
#
_symmetry.space_group_name_H-M   'P 1'
#
loop_
_entity.id
_entity.type
_entity.pdbx_description
1 polymer ?
#
loop_
_entity_poly.entity_id
_entity_poly.type
_entity_poly.pdbx_seq_one_letter_code
_entity_poly.pdbx_strand_id
1 'polypeptide(L)'
;MCNEVHVMEMENAEKRAHHNALERKRRDHIKDSFSSLRDSVPALQGEKVASRAQILKKAADYIQYMRKKNSAHLQDIDDLRRQNSLLEAQIRTLEKSRAMMNFVPKMDLNTEELNEEEYLSEEDSSDSDNSKLSSHKTKKLKVIRQ
;
A
#
# COMPACT_ATOMS: atom_id res chain seq x y z
N MET A 1 28.93 0.43 -66.12
CA MET A 1 27.54 0.89 -66.38
C MET A 1 26.48 -0.14 -66.00
N CYS A 2 26.23 -1.24 -66.72
CA CYS A 2 25.14 -2.18 -66.32
C CYS A 2 25.37 -2.89 -64.96
N ASN A 3 26.63 -3.22 -64.61
CA ASN A 3 26.96 -3.82 -63.30
C ASN A 3 26.86 -2.83 -62.13
N GLU A 4 27.18 -1.55 -62.33
CA GLU A 4 27.09 -0.53 -61.26
C GLU A 4 25.64 -0.20 -60.89
N VAL A 5 24.75 -0.15 -61.89
CA VAL A 5 23.31 0.07 -61.64
C VAL A 5 22.73 -1.09 -60.82
N HIS A 6 23.13 -2.32 -61.13
CA HIS A 6 22.65 -3.51 -60.41
C HIS A 6 23.15 -3.58 -58.96
N VAL A 7 24.41 -3.18 -58.71
CA VAL A 7 24.97 -3.08 -57.35
C VAL A 7 24.24 -2.01 -56.54
N MET A 8 23.97 -0.84 -57.13
CA MET A 8 23.25 0.25 -56.46
C MET A 8 21.78 -0.12 -56.14
N GLU A 9 21.11 -0.86 -57.01
CA GLU A 9 19.77 -1.38 -56.76
C GLU A 9 19.74 -2.40 -55.61
N MET A 10 20.76 -3.25 -55.53
CA MET A 10 20.92 -4.24 -54.45
C MET A 10 21.15 -3.54 -53.09
N GLU A 11 22.04 -2.56 -53.03
CA GLU A 11 22.28 -1.76 -51.81
C GLU A 11 21.01 -1.03 -51.34
N ASN A 12 20.19 -0.52 -52.26
CA ASN A 12 18.92 0.10 -51.93
C ASN A 12 17.87 -0.91 -51.44
N ALA A 13 17.90 -2.15 -51.95
CA ALA A 13 17.08 -3.24 -51.43
C ALA A 13 17.50 -3.65 -50.01
N GLU A 14 18.81 -3.73 -49.75
CA GLU A 14 19.36 -4.03 -48.42
C GLU A 14 19.00 -2.95 -47.39
N LYS A 15 19.15 -1.67 -47.74
CA LYS A 15 18.73 -0.55 -46.86
C LYS A 15 17.24 -0.62 -46.53
N ARG A 16 16.39 -0.92 -47.50
CA ARG A 16 14.93 -1.11 -47.28
C ARG A 16 14.65 -2.32 -46.40
N ALA A 17 15.33 -3.44 -46.63
CA ALA A 17 15.19 -4.65 -45.82
C ALA A 17 15.59 -4.40 -44.36
N HIS A 18 16.72 -3.74 -44.14
CA HIS A 18 17.20 -3.36 -42.81
C HIS A 18 16.22 -2.42 -42.09
N HIS A 19 15.73 -1.38 -42.78
CA HIS A 19 14.72 -0.48 -42.22
C HIS A 19 13.43 -1.22 -41.84
N ASN A 20 12.94 -2.14 -42.69
CA ASN A 20 11.76 -2.96 -42.42
C ASN A 20 11.96 -3.89 -41.22
N ALA A 21 13.16 -4.43 -41.04
CA ALA A 21 13.51 -5.26 -39.89
C ALA A 21 13.49 -4.45 -38.59
N LEU A 22 14.10 -3.26 -38.59
CA LEU A 22 14.09 -2.37 -37.42
C LEU A 22 12.67 -1.93 -37.04
N GLU A 23 11.84 -1.57 -38.00
CA GLU A 23 10.47 -1.15 -37.72
C GLU A 23 9.61 -2.33 -37.22
N ARG A 24 9.85 -3.56 -37.69
CA ARG A 24 9.21 -4.75 -37.13
C ARG A 24 9.57 -4.91 -35.65
N LYS A 25 10.86 -4.85 -35.30
CA LYS A 25 11.33 -4.90 -33.91
C LYS A 25 10.67 -3.82 -33.05
N ARG A 26 10.57 -2.58 -33.56
CA ARG A 26 9.88 -1.48 -32.87
C ARG A 26 8.41 -1.78 -32.62
N ARG A 27 7.70 -2.33 -33.61
CA ARG A 27 6.27 -2.71 -33.48
C ARG A 27 6.07 -3.83 -32.47
N ASP A 28 6.98 -4.80 -32.40
CA ASP A 28 6.92 -5.88 -31.42
C ASP A 28 7.08 -5.32 -30.00
N HIS A 29 8.04 -4.42 -29.76
CA HIS A 29 8.21 -3.76 -28.46
C HIS A 29 6.96 -2.96 -28.04
N ILE A 30 6.30 -2.29 -28.98
CA ILE A 30 5.04 -1.59 -28.71
C ILE A 30 3.94 -2.58 -28.35
N LYS A 31 3.84 -3.70 -29.07
CA LYS A 31 2.85 -4.75 -28.80
C LYS A 31 3.03 -5.33 -27.39
N ASP A 32 4.26 -5.55 -26.96
CA ASP A 32 4.58 -6.01 -25.62
C ASP A 32 4.18 -4.96 -24.57
N SER A 33 4.49 -3.69 -24.83
CA SER A 33 4.10 -2.57 -23.96
C SER A 33 2.58 -2.46 -23.79
N PHE A 34 1.80 -2.67 -24.86
CA PHE A 34 0.34 -2.72 -24.80
C PHE A 34 -0.18 -3.92 -24.00
N SER A 35 0.51 -5.07 -24.08
CA SER A 35 0.15 -6.26 -23.32
C SER A 35 0.36 -6.03 -21.82
N SER A 36 1.53 -5.50 -21.42
CA SER A 36 1.82 -5.12 -20.04
C SER A 36 0.85 -4.06 -19.50
N LEU A 37 0.49 -3.07 -20.32
CA LEU A 37 -0.48 -2.05 -19.93
C LEU A 37 -1.87 -2.65 -19.68
N ARG A 38 -2.34 -3.54 -20.57
CA ARG A 38 -3.63 -4.23 -20.42
C ARG A 38 -3.66 -5.02 -19.11
N ASP A 39 -2.62 -5.78 -18.82
CA ASP A 39 -2.56 -6.66 -17.66
C ASP A 39 -2.52 -5.87 -16.32
N SER A 40 -2.05 -4.62 -16.37
CA SER A 40 -2.01 -3.69 -15.23
C SER A 40 -3.34 -2.98 -14.96
N VAL A 41 -4.33 -3.06 -15.86
CA VAL A 41 -5.63 -2.39 -15.73
C VAL A 41 -6.69 -3.43 -15.36
N PRO A 42 -7.23 -3.42 -14.11
CA PRO A 42 -8.14 -4.47 -13.63
C PRO A 42 -9.37 -4.70 -14.51
N ALA A 43 -9.93 -3.63 -15.09
CA ALA A 43 -11.11 -3.71 -15.95
C ALA A 43 -10.87 -4.43 -17.29
N LEU A 44 -9.61 -4.68 -17.66
CA LEU A 44 -9.21 -5.41 -18.87
C LEU A 44 -8.70 -6.82 -18.56
N GLN A 45 -8.55 -7.18 -17.28
CA GLN A 45 -8.11 -8.52 -16.89
C GLN A 45 -9.21 -9.53 -17.25
N GLY A 46 -8.82 -10.57 -17.98
CA GLY A 46 -9.75 -11.60 -18.48
C GLY A 46 -10.37 -11.28 -19.85
N GLU A 47 -10.19 -10.07 -20.38
CA GLU A 47 -10.65 -9.73 -21.73
C GLU A 47 -9.64 -10.22 -22.77
N LYS A 48 -9.95 -11.35 -23.43
CA LYS A 48 -9.04 -12.00 -24.39
C LYS A 48 -8.66 -11.11 -25.58
N VAL A 49 -9.50 -10.13 -25.93
CA VAL A 49 -9.31 -9.29 -27.12
C VAL A 49 -9.71 -7.82 -26.82
N ALA A 50 -8.80 -7.06 -26.20
CA ALA A 50 -8.97 -5.61 -26.04
C ALA A 50 -8.25 -4.85 -27.16
N SER A 51 -8.94 -3.94 -27.86
CA SER A 51 -8.31 -3.10 -28.88
C SER A 51 -7.35 -2.07 -28.25
N ARG A 52 -6.37 -1.57 -29.04
CA ARG A 52 -5.42 -0.54 -28.56
C ARG A 52 -6.14 0.71 -28.04
N ALA A 53 -7.19 1.16 -28.71
CA ALA A 53 -7.98 2.31 -28.28
C ALA A 53 -8.70 2.06 -26.95
N GLN A 54 -9.28 0.87 -26.77
CA GLN A 54 -9.91 0.48 -25.49
C GLN A 54 -8.88 0.40 -24.36
N ILE A 55 -7.69 -0.17 -24.61
CA ILE A 55 -6.62 -0.25 -23.61
C ILE A 55 -6.25 1.16 -23.12
N LEU A 56 -6.02 2.10 -24.05
CA LEU A 56 -5.67 3.48 -23.69
C LEU A 56 -6.80 4.17 -22.93
N LYS A 57 -8.05 4.01 -23.36
CA LYS A 57 -9.22 4.60 -22.70
C LYS A 57 -9.38 4.08 -21.28
N LYS A 58 -9.39 2.77 -21.09
CA LYS A 58 -9.55 2.14 -19.78
C LYS A 58 -8.36 2.41 -18.85
N ALA A 59 -7.14 2.51 -19.38
CA ALA A 59 -5.98 2.93 -18.60
C ALA A 59 -6.12 4.37 -18.10
N ALA A 60 -6.55 5.31 -18.97
CA ALA A 60 -6.79 6.69 -18.57
C ALA A 60 -7.89 6.80 -17.50
N ASP A 61 -9.01 6.09 -17.70
CA ASP A 61 -10.11 6.02 -16.73
C ASP A 61 -9.61 5.47 -15.38
N TYR A 62 -8.78 4.41 -15.41
CA TYR A 62 -8.25 3.78 -14.20
C TYR A 62 -7.29 4.71 -13.44
N ILE A 63 -6.43 5.47 -14.14
CA ILE A 63 -5.57 6.48 -13.51
C ILE A 63 -6.42 7.55 -12.81
N GLN A 64 -7.47 8.04 -13.45
CA GLN A 64 -8.37 9.03 -12.84
C GLN A 64 -9.10 8.47 -11.62
N TYR A 65 -9.58 7.23 -11.72
CA TYR A 65 -10.21 6.53 -10.61
C TYR A 65 -9.25 6.37 -9.43
N MET A 66 -8.03 5.88 -9.66
CA MET A 66 -7.04 5.67 -8.60
C MET A 66 -6.59 6.96 -7.94
N ARG A 67 -6.51 8.08 -8.68
CA ARG A 67 -6.26 9.40 -8.09
C ARG A 67 -7.36 9.82 -7.10
N LYS A 68 -8.63 9.69 -7.50
CA LYS A 68 -9.77 9.99 -6.62
C LYS A 68 -9.80 9.08 -5.40
N LYS A 69 -9.58 7.77 -5.61
CA LYS A 69 -9.53 6.77 -4.55
C LYS A 69 -8.42 7.06 -3.53
N ASN A 70 -7.21 7.35 -3.99
CA ASN A 70 -6.09 7.71 -3.11
C ASN A 70 -6.38 8.99 -2.33
N SER A 71 -7.00 9.99 -2.96
CA SER A 71 -7.39 11.24 -2.27
C SER A 71 -8.40 10.98 -1.14
N ALA A 72 -9.40 10.13 -1.37
CA ALA A 72 -10.37 9.75 -0.34
C ALA A 72 -9.68 9.01 0.81
N HIS A 73 -8.79 8.06 0.50
CA HIS A 73 -8.03 7.35 1.53
C HIS A 73 -7.11 8.25 2.34
N LEU A 74 -6.49 9.27 1.73
CA LEU A 74 -5.71 10.25 2.47
C LEU A 74 -6.58 11.06 3.44
N GLN A 75 -7.78 11.43 3.01
CA GLN A 75 -8.75 12.10 3.88
C GLN A 75 -9.18 11.19 5.04
N ASP A 76 -9.50 9.93 4.78
CA ASP A 76 -9.84 8.95 5.82
C ASP A 76 -8.71 8.80 6.85
N ILE A 77 -7.45 8.75 6.38
CA ILE A 77 -6.27 8.67 7.24
C ILE A 77 -6.16 9.90 8.13
N ASP A 78 -6.36 11.11 7.59
CA ASP A 78 -6.26 12.35 8.35
C ASP A 78 -7.39 12.50 9.37
N ASP A 79 -8.61 12.10 9.01
CA ASP A 79 -9.75 12.06 9.92
C ASP A 79 -9.52 11.09 11.08
N LEU A 80 -9.00 9.88 10.80
CA LEU A 80 -8.65 8.90 11.83
C LEU A 80 -7.52 9.38 12.73
N ARG A 81 -6.49 10.04 12.18
CA ARG A 81 -5.41 10.65 12.97
C ARG A 81 -5.95 11.71 13.92
N ARG A 82 -6.87 12.56 13.46
CA ARG A 82 -7.51 13.57 14.29
C ARG A 82 -8.32 12.93 15.43
N GLN A 83 -9.11 11.89 15.12
CA GLN A 83 -9.89 11.16 16.12
C GLN A 83 -8.99 10.51 17.18
N ASN A 84 -7.92 9.83 16.76
CA ASN A 84 -6.96 9.23 17.69
C ASN A 84 -6.31 10.28 18.59
N SER A 85 -5.89 11.43 18.03
CA SER A 85 -5.30 12.52 18.81
C SER A 85 -6.26 13.06 19.89
N LEU A 86 -7.55 13.17 19.57
CA LEU A 86 -8.58 13.60 20.53
C LEU A 86 -8.79 12.55 21.64
N LEU A 87 -8.87 11.28 21.27
CA LEU A 87 -9.05 10.18 22.23
C LEU A 87 -7.84 10.06 23.15
N GLU A 88 -6.62 10.15 22.61
CA GLU A 88 -5.39 10.17 23.41
C GLU A 88 -5.35 11.36 24.37
N ALA A 89 -5.83 12.55 23.96
CA ALA A 89 -5.91 13.70 24.84
C ALA A 89 -6.92 13.46 25.98
N GLN A 90 -8.08 12.87 25.69
CA GLN A 90 -9.08 12.51 26.69
C GLN A 90 -8.54 11.48 27.69
N ILE A 91 -7.86 10.44 27.21
CA ILE A 91 -7.21 9.42 28.04
C ILE A 91 -6.23 10.10 29.00
N ARG A 92 -5.32 10.94 28.50
CA ARG A 92 -4.35 11.68 29.34
C ARG A 92 -5.03 12.54 30.41
N THR A 93 -6.14 13.21 30.08
CA THR A 93 -6.89 14.01 31.06
C THR A 93 -7.51 13.13 32.14
N LEU A 94 -8.12 12.01 31.76
CA LEU A 94 -8.74 11.07 32.70
C LEU A 94 -7.69 10.39 33.61
N GLU A 95 -6.56 9.98 33.05
CA GLU A 95 -5.43 9.42 33.81
C GLU A 95 -4.91 10.42 34.84
N LYS A 96 -4.76 11.69 34.46
CA LYS A 96 -4.37 12.76 35.39
C LYS A 96 -5.40 12.97 36.50
N SER A 97 -6.70 13.00 36.15
CA SER A 97 -7.78 13.14 37.14
C SER A 97 -7.82 11.97 38.11
N ARG A 98 -7.63 10.74 37.62
CA ARG A 98 -7.56 9.53 38.45
C ARG A 98 -6.34 9.58 39.38
N ALA A 99 -5.16 9.95 38.87
CA ALA A 99 -3.97 10.12 39.69
C ALA A 99 -4.16 11.18 40.79
N MET A 100 -4.87 12.28 40.50
CA MET A 100 -5.20 13.31 41.48
C MET A 100 -6.20 12.82 42.55
N MET A 101 -7.19 12.01 42.17
CA MET A 101 -8.16 11.43 43.10
C MET A 101 -7.50 10.41 44.04
N ASN A 102 -6.48 9.69 43.57
CA ASN A 102 -5.68 8.76 44.37
C ASN A 102 -4.70 9.45 45.35
N PHE A 103 -4.49 10.78 45.28
CA PHE A 103 -3.60 11.52 46.18
C PHE A 103 -4.34 12.26 47.31
N VAL A 104 -5.68 12.16 47.39
CA VAL A 104 -6.40 12.61 48.58
C VAL A 104 -6.01 11.67 49.73
N PRO A 105 -5.36 12.14 50.82
CA PRO A 105 -5.11 11.30 51.98
C PRO A 105 -6.43 10.69 52.41
N LYS A 106 -6.48 9.38 52.64
CA LYS A 106 -7.61 8.70 53.31
C LYS A 106 -7.83 9.44 54.64
N MET A 107 -8.66 10.47 54.64
CA MET A 107 -9.18 11.10 55.85
C MET A 107 -10.16 10.07 56.40
N ASP A 108 -9.75 9.45 57.51
CA ASP A 108 -10.51 8.46 58.26
C ASP A 108 -11.98 8.85 58.39
N LEU A 109 -12.83 8.18 57.61
CA LEU A 109 -14.23 8.03 57.91
C LEU A 109 -14.46 6.53 58.05
N ASN A 110 -14.47 6.09 59.32
CA ASN A 110 -14.86 4.75 59.77
C ASN A 110 -15.89 4.13 58.82
N THR A 111 -15.41 3.27 57.93
CA THR A 111 -16.25 2.46 57.07
C THR A 111 -15.62 1.08 57.06
N GLU A 112 -16.37 0.15 57.65
CA GLU A 112 -16.09 -1.28 57.77
C GLU A 112 -15.41 -1.88 56.54
N GLU A 113 -14.42 -2.73 56.80
CA GLU A 113 -13.61 -3.48 55.84
C GLU A 113 -14.45 -4.15 54.75
N LEU A 114 -14.18 -3.78 53.49
CA LEU A 114 -14.40 -4.66 52.36
C LEU A 114 -13.08 -4.78 51.60
N ASN A 115 -12.58 -6.01 51.55
CA ASN A 115 -11.37 -6.45 50.85
C ASN A 115 -11.20 -5.81 49.47
N GLU A 116 -10.05 -5.18 49.25
CA GLU A 116 -9.53 -4.88 47.91
C GLU A 116 -8.22 -5.65 47.73
N GLU A 117 -8.24 -6.63 46.84
CA GLU A 117 -7.06 -7.33 46.33
C GLU A 117 -6.12 -6.31 45.67
N GLU A 118 -4.94 -6.15 46.27
CA GLU A 118 -3.86 -5.30 45.82
C GLU A 118 -3.25 -5.84 44.51
N TYR A 119 -3.65 -5.29 43.37
CA TYR A 119 -2.92 -5.50 42.12
C TYR A 119 -1.67 -4.62 42.13
N LEU A 120 -0.57 -5.20 42.63
CA LEU A 120 0.79 -4.69 42.48
C LEU A 120 1.06 -4.40 40.99
N SER A 121 1.30 -3.13 40.67
CA SER A 121 1.81 -2.72 39.37
C SER A 121 3.33 -2.67 39.49
N GLU A 122 4.03 -3.67 38.97
CA GLU A 122 5.50 -3.65 38.95
C GLU A 122 5.96 -2.63 37.90
N GLU A 123 6.55 -1.54 38.37
CA GLU A 123 7.34 -0.63 37.55
C GLU A 123 8.69 -1.28 37.26
N ASP A 124 8.91 -1.73 36.02
CA ASP A 124 10.27 -1.92 35.52
C ASP A 124 10.65 -0.71 34.65
N SER A 125 11.38 0.20 35.26
CA SER A 125 12.20 1.18 34.59
C SER A 125 13.56 0.54 34.32
N SER A 126 13.81 0.15 33.07
CA SER A 126 15.18 -0.07 32.59
C SER A 126 15.33 0.33 31.12
N ASP A 127 16.01 1.45 30.91
CA ASP A 127 16.72 1.77 29.68
C ASP A 127 17.84 0.73 29.48
N SER A 128 17.79 -0.03 28.39
CA SER A 128 18.96 -0.71 27.84
C SER A 128 18.75 -1.04 26.36
N ASP A 129 19.49 -0.29 25.54
CA ASP A 129 19.76 -0.52 24.13
C ASP A 129 20.48 -1.87 23.95
N ASN A 130 19.88 -2.86 23.26
CA ASN A 130 20.65 -3.94 22.65
C ASN A 130 19.93 -4.64 21.47
N SER A 131 20.72 -4.81 20.42
CA SER A 131 20.45 -5.42 19.12
C SER A 131 20.04 -6.91 19.11
N LYS A 132 19.35 -7.28 18.01
CA LYS A 132 19.20 -8.61 17.33
C LYS A 132 17.90 -9.42 17.51
N LEU A 133 17.15 -9.46 16.39
CA LEU A 133 16.51 -10.61 15.71
C LEU A 133 15.97 -11.79 16.56
N SER A 134 14.65 -12.02 16.53
CA SER A 134 14.08 -13.36 16.30
C SER A 134 12.58 -13.35 15.97
N SER A 135 12.22 -14.11 14.96
CA SER A 135 10.91 -14.37 14.38
C SER A 135 9.90 -15.00 15.36
N HIS A 136 8.69 -14.45 15.47
CA HIS A 136 7.57 -15.15 16.11
C HIS A 136 6.39 -15.34 15.15
N LYS A 137 6.10 -16.62 14.88
CA LYS A 137 4.97 -17.12 14.07
C LYS A 137 3.67 -16.93 14.86
N THR A 138 2.67 -16.32 14.23
CA THR A 138 1.30 -16.26 14.78
C THR A 138 0.57 -17.59 14.55
N LYS A 139 -0.08 -18.11 15.60
CA LYS A 139 -0.95 -19.29 15.52
C LYS A 139 -2.35 -18.85 15.06
N LYS A 140 -2.90 -19.49 14.03
CA LYS A 140 -4.26 -19.22 13.52
C LYS A 140 -5.32 -19.91 14.39
N LEU A 141 -6.43 -19.21 14.66
CA LEU A 141 -7.67 -19.72 15.25
C LEU A 141 -8.43 -20.59 14.22
N LYS A 142 -8.97 -21.75 14.66
CA LYS A 142 -9.91 -22.56 13.87
C LYS A 142 -11.34 -22.08 14.15
N VAL A 143 -12.07 -21.71 13.09
CA VAL A 143 -13.51 -21.47 13.13
C VAL A 143 -14.22 -22.83 13.05
N ILE A 144 -14.99 -23.17 14.08
CA ILE A 144 -15.93 -24.31 14.06
C ILE A 144 -17.22 -23.81 13.41
N ARG A 145 -17.65 -24.45 12.32
CA ARG A 145 -19.01 -24.30 11.78
C ARG A 145 -19.89 -25.37 12.41
N GLN A 146 -21.04 -24.96 12.94
CA GLN A 146 -22.17 -25.86 13.18
C GLN A 146 -22.82 -26.22 11.84
#